data_AF-A0A4Q3T8P2-F1
#
_entry.id   AF-A0A4Q3T8P2-F1
#
_cell.length_a   1.000
_cell.length_b   1.000
_cell.length_c   1.000
_cell.angle_alpha   90.00
_cell.angle_beta   90.00
_cell.angle_gamma   90.00
#
_symmetry.space_group_name_H-M   'P 1'
#
loop_
_entity.id
_entity.type
_entity.pdbx_description
1 polymer ?
#
loop_
_entity_poly.entity_id
_entity_poly.type
_entity_poly.pdbx_seq_one_letter_code
_entity_poly.pdbx_strand_id
1 'polypeptide(L)'
;MAYKSLRDFMAMLEADGELVRVSEPVSTHLEMTEIQTRLLRNGGPAVLFEKPVMPDGSISPIPALANLFGTVKRVAMGVTMEKKVRTTAAELREVGELLAFLRNPTPPRGLGDAMEMLPLMQTVMAMRPKVVKTAPVQ
;
A
#
# COMPACT_ATOMS: atom_id res chain seq x y z
N MET A 1 -7.61 -7.77 -6.76
CA MET A 1 -6.72 -6.87 -5.97
C MET A 1 -5.38 -7.57 -5.79
N ALA A 2 -4.28 -6.83 -5.78
CA ALA A 2 -2.94 -7.40 -5.60
C ALA A 2 -2.73 -8.02 -4.20
N TYR A 3 -3.40 -7.46 -3.18
CA TYR A 3 -3.40 -7.97 -1.81
C TYR A 3 -4.83 -8.13 -1.31
N LYS A 4 -5.10 -9.16 -0.48
CA LYS A 4 -6.43 -9.37 0.09
C LYS A 4 -6.62 -8.61 1.40
N SER A 5 -5.52 -8.25 2.06
CA SER A 5 -5.51 -7.54 3.35
C SER A 5 -4.21 -6.77 3.58
N LEU A 6 -4.18 -5.90 4.59
CA LEU A 6 -2.95 -5.27 5.06
C LEU A 6 -1.92 -6.31 5.53
N ARG A 7 -2.38 -7.43 6.13
CA ARG A 7 -1.49 -8.50 6.61
C ARG A 7 -0.77 -9.18 5.45
N ASP A 8 -1.46 -9.41 4.34
CA ASP A 8 -0.88 -9.97 3.12
C ASP A 8 0.20 -9.03 2.56
N PHE A 9 -0.08 -7.73 2.55
CA PHE A 9 0.88 -6.72 2.09
C PHE A 9 2.12 -6.66 3.01
N MET A 10 1.91 -6.67 4.33
CA MET A 10 3.00 -6.71 5.31
C MET A 10 3.88 -7.95 5.16
N ALA A 11 3.27 -9.14 4.97
CA ALA A 11 4.03 -10.38 4.78
C ALA A 11 4.90 -10.33 3.53
N MET A 12 4.40 -9.73 2.46
CA MET A 12 5.18 -9.52 1.23
C MET A 12 6.33 -8.52 1.45
N LEU A 13 6.07 -7.38 2.12
CA LEU A 13 7.14 -6.43 2.47
C LEU A 13 8.20 -7.07 3.37
N GLU A 14 7.81 -7.91 4.32
CA GLU A 14 8.74 -8.63 5.20
C GLU A 14 9.60 -9.62 4.42
N ALA A 15 9.01 -10.37 3.48
CA ALA A 15 9.75 -11.28 2.60
C ALA A 15 10.75 -10.53 1.69
N ASP A 16 10.42 -9.31 1.26
CA ASP A 16 11.25 -8.47 0.40
C ASP A 16 12.28 -7.62 1.19
N GLY A 17 12.34 -7.75 2.52
CA GLY A 17 13.23 -6.96 3.39
C GLY A 17 12.82 -5.48 3.53
N GLU A 18 11.60 -5.15 3.11
CA GLU A 18 11.00 -3.81 3.14
C GLU A 18 10.19 -3.52 4.41
N LEU A 19 10.01 -4.51 5.28
CA LEU A 19 9.40 -4.39 6.61
C LEU A 19 10.30 -5.06 7.65
N VAL A 20 10.54 -4.37 8.77
CA VAL A 20 11.29 -4.89 9.93
C VAL A 20 10.40 -4.88 11.16
N ARG A 21 10.53 -5.90 12.01
CA ARG A 21 9.89 -5.96 13.32
C ARG A 21 10.85 -5.47 14.40
N VAL A 22 10.35 -4.62 15.30
CA VAL A 22 11.09 -4.14 16.47
C VAL A 22 10.45 -4.75 17.70
N SER A 23 11.22 -5.62 18.37
CA SER A 23 10.76 -6.42 19.52
C SER A 23 11.02 -5.74 20.86
N GLU A 24 11.90 -4.73 20.85
CA GLU A 24 12.23 -3.85 21.95
C GLU A 24 11.01 -2.96 22.30
N PRO A 25 10.78 -2.68 23.59
CA PRO A 25 9.79 -1.69 23.98
C PRO A 25 10.16 -0.30 23.45
N VAL A 26 9.23 0.34 22.74
CA VAL A 26 9.44 1.70 22.17
C VAL A 26 8.30 2.60 22.59
N SER A 27 8.62 3.79 23.10
CA SER A 27 7.63 4.76 23.54
C SER A 27 6.78 5.29 22.40
N THR A 28 5.47 5.23 22.60
CA THR A 28 4.49 5.94 21.76
C THR A 28 4.61 7.47 21.88
N HIS A 29 5.23 7.96 22.95
CA HIS A 29 5.46 9.38 23.14
C HIS A 29 6.76 9.81 22.45
N LEU A 30 6.63 10.27 21.20
CA LEU A 30 7.68 10.89 20.37
C LEU A 30 8.81 9.96 19.90
N GLU A 31 9.15 8.90 20.63
CA GLU A 31 10.24 7.99 20.26
C GLU A 31 9.98 7.25 18.93
N MET A 32 8.79 6.65 18.77
CA MET A 32 8.38 6.05 17.49
C MET A 32 8.45 7.04 16.33
N THR A 33 8.07 8.30 16.55
CA THR A 33 8.10 9.36 15.54
C THR A 33 9.53 9.72 15.16
N GLU A 34 10.47 9.79 16.12
CA GLU A 34 11.88 10.04 15.83
C GLU A 34 12.50 8.88 15.03
N ILE A 35 12.19 7.63 15.41
CA ILE A 35 12.62 6.45 14.65
C ILE A 35 12.08 6.51 13.21
N GLN A 36 10.77 6.73 13.06
CA GLN A 36 10.14 6.90 11.74
C GLN A 36 10.80 8.02 10.94
N THR A 37 11.12 9.15 11.56
CA THR A 37 11.75 10.30 10.90
C THR A 37 13.12 9.95 10.33
N ARG A 38 13.94 9.21 11.08
CA ARG A 38 15.25 8.73 10.59
C ARG A 38 15.10 7.71 9.47
N LEU A 39 14.18 6.77 9.61
CA LEU A 39 13.89 5.78 8.58
C LEU A 39 13.44 6.47 7.28
N LEU A 40 12.51 7.42 7.35
CA LEU A 40 12.03 8.16 6.19
C LEU A 40 13.17 8.91 5.49
N ARG A 41 13.99 9.65 6.23
CA ARG A 41 15.13 10.42 5.68
C ARG A 41 16.16 9.54 4.99
N ASN A 42 16.38 8.33 5.51
CA ASN A 42 17.39 7.41 5.00
C ASN A 42 16.82 6.38 4.02
N GLY A 43 15.55 6.49 3.61
CA GLY A 43 14.89 5.51 2.74
C GLY A 43 14.76 4.12 3.37
N GLY A 44 14.75 4.03 4.70
CA GLY A 44 14.69 2.80 5.48
C GLY A 44 13.37 2.03 5.33
N PRO A 45 13.27 0.82 5.91
CA PRO A 45 12.11 -0.06 5.78
C PRO A 45 10.87 0.50 6.49
N ALA A 46 9.71 -0.09 6.20
CA ALA A 46 8.57 -0.01 7.10
C ALA A 46 8.93 -0.68 8.44
N VAL A 47 8.27 -0.29 9.52
CA VAL A 47 8.55 -0.84 10.85
C VAL A 47 7.27 -1.23 11.57
N LEU A 48 7.26 -2.44 12.13
CA LEU A 48 6.22 -2.90 13.06
C LEU A 48 6.81 -2.95 14.46
N PHE A 49 6.39 -2.02 15.32
CA PHE A 49 6.72 -2.03 16.74
C PHE A 49 5.80 -3.00 17.47
N GLU A 50 6.36 -4.07 17.99
CA GLU A 50 5.58 -5.15 18.63
C GLU A 50 5.23 -4.84 20.08
N LYS A 51 6.00 -3.95 20.73
CA LYS A 51 5.77 -3.54 22.12
C LYS A 51 5.71 -2.01 22.28
N PRO A 52 4.65 -1.34 21.79
CA PRO A 52 4.48 0.09 22.01
C PRO A 52 4.29 0.37 23.51
N VAL A 53 5.11 1.23 24.09
CA VAL A 53 4.99 1.67 25.49
C VAL A 53 4.07 2.90 25.51
N MET A 54 2.95 2.78 26.20
CA MET A 54 1.97 3.85 26.39
C MET A 54 2.47 4.89 27.42
N PRO A 55 1.89 6.10 27.47
CA PRO A 55 2.34 7.14 28.40
C PRO A 55 2.28 6.77 29.89
N ASP A 56 1.44 5.81 30.26
CA ASP A 56 1.32 5.28 31.62
C ASP A 56 2.36 4.17 31.94
N GLY A 57 3.25 3.86 30.99
CA GLY A 57 4.26 2.81 31.10
C GLY A 57 3.78 1.41 30.75
N SER A 58 2.49 1.22 30.44
CA SER A 58 1.95 -0.07 30.00
C SER A 58 2.34 -0.40 28.56
N ILE A 59 2.36 -1.69 28.21
CA ILE A 59 2.53 -2.13 26.82
C ILE A 59 1.16 -2.17 26.14
N SER A 60 1.04 -1.52 24.98
CA SER A 60 -0.15 -1.58 24.15
C SER A 60 -0.41 -3.03 23.71
N PRO A 61 -1.65 -3.53 23.83
CA PRO A 61 -2.02 -4.84 23.29
C PRO A 61 -2.06 -4.85 21.76
N ILE A 62 -1.98 -3.69 21.12
CA ILE A 62 -2.02 -3.52 19.67
C ILE A 62 -0.63 -3.04 19.20
N PRO A 63 0.04 -3.75 18.28
CA PRO A 63 1.32 -3.31 17.73
C PRO A 63 1.15 -2.07 16.83
N ALA A 64 2.21 -1.27 16.70
CA ALA A 64 2.18 -0.05 15.90
C ALA A 64 2.97 -0.22 14.60
N LEU A 65 2.30 -0.11 13.45
CA LEU A 65 2.91 -0.09 12.13
C LEU A 65 3.20 1.35 11.71
N ALA A 66 4.44 1.65 11.34
CA ALA A 66 4.86 2.96 10.87
C ALA A 66 5.74 2.86 9.61
N ASN A 67 5.97 4.01 8.97
CA ASN A 67 6.80 4.13 7.76
C ASN A 67 6.41 3.22 6.58
N LEU A 68 5.15 2.72 6.55
CA LEU A 68 4.65 1.77 5.57
C LEU A 68 4.88 2.23 4.13
N PHE A 69 4.61 3.51 3.87
CA PHE A 69 4.78 4.16 2.57
C PHE A 69 5.97 5.13 2.53
N GLY A 70 6.99 4.88 3.34
CA GLY A 70 8.16 5.75 3.48
C GLY A 70 9.08 5.82 2.24
N THR A 71 8.85 5.01 1.22
CA THR A 71 9.61 5.04 -0.03
C THR A 71 8.69 5.00 -1.24
N VAL A 72 9.15 5.58 -2.36
CA VAL A 72 8.45 5.51 -3.65
C VAL A 72 8.19 4.06 -4.07
N LYS A 73 9.17 3.17 -3.82
CA LYS A 73 9.04 1.73 -4.08
C LYS A 73 7.84 1.15 -3.35
N ARG A 74 7.70 1.36 -2.03
CA ARG A 74 6.57 0.82 -1.25
C ARG A 74 5.23 1.45 -1.63
N VAL A 75 5.21 2.72 -2.02
CA VAL A 75 4.01 3.37 -2.60
C VAL A 75 3.60 2.67 -3.91
N ALA A 76 4.56 2.45 -4.83
CA ALA A 76 4.32 1.74 -6.09
C ALA A 76 3.81 0.31 -5.85
N MET A 77 4.42 -0.41 -4.90
CA MET A 77 3.98 -1.75 -4.52
C MET A 77 2.55 -1.75 -4.00
N GLY A 78 2.15 -0.73 -3.23
CA GLY A 78 0.80 -0.57 -2.69
C GLY A 78 -0.28 -0.28 -3.73
N VAL A 79 0.04 0.45 -4.81
CA VAL A 79 -0.90 0.74 -5.91
C VAL A 79 -0.83 -0.28 -7.05
N THR A 80 -0.18 -1.41 -6.81
CA THR A 80 -0.16 -2.53 -7.76
C THR A 80 -1.59 -3.01 -8.01
N MET A 81 -1.96 -3.05 -9.30
CA MET A 81 -3.22 -3.59 -9.79
C MET A 81 -2.88 -4.87 -10.53
N GLU A 82 -3.63 -5.94 -10.25
CA GLU A 82 -3.46 -7.26 -10.89
C GLU A 82 -2.10 -7.93 -10.56
N LYS A 83 -1.48 -8.65 -11.51
CA LYS A 83 -0.24 -9.44 -11.31
C LYS A 83 1.06 -8.68 -11.60
N LYS A 84 0.99 -7.42 -12.06
CA LYS A 84 2.20 -6.64 -12.41
C LYS A 84 2.67 -5.85 -11.19
N VAL A 85 3.61 -6.42 -10.43
CA VAL A 85 4.24 -5.73 -9.30
C VAL A 85 4.91 -4.44 -9.78
N ARG A 86 4.50 -3.31 -9.21
CA ARG A 86 5.09 -1.99 -9.47
C ARG A 86 6.07 -1.65 -8.37
N THR A 87 7.23 -1.10 -8.73
CA THR A 87 8.31 -0.74 -7.79
C THR A 87 8.92 0.63 -8.09
N THR A 88 8.51 1.28 -9.18
CA THR A 88 9.14 2.51 -9.67
C THR A 88 8.17 3.69 -9.78
N ALA A 89 8.72 4.91 -9.81
CA ALA A 89 7.95 6.12 -10.03
C ALA A 89 7.30 6.18 -11.42
N ALA A 90 7.95 5.60 -12.44
CA ALA A 90 7.42 5.58 -13.80
C ALA A 90 6.09 4.80 -13.87
N GLU A 91 6.00 3.69 -13.14
CA GLU A 91 4.78 2.88 -13.08
C GLU A 91 3.64 3.58 -12.33
N LEU A 92 3.93 4.54 -11.44
CA LEU A 92 2.92 5.41 -10.84
C LEU A 92 2.32 6.38 -11.87
N ARG A 93 3.08 6.78 -12.89
CA ARG A 93 2.58 7.63 -13.98
C ARG A 93 1.53 6.89 -14.80
N GLU A 94 1.74 5.60 -15.09
CA GLU A 94 0.74 4.75 -15.77
C GLU A 94 -0.60 4.74 -15.01
N VAL A 95 -0.54 4.67 -13.67
CA VAL A 95 -1.74 4.74 -12.81
C VAL A 95 -2.41 6.12 -12.89
N GLY A 96 -1.63 7.20 -12.91
CA GLY A 96 -2.15 8.56 -13.07
C GLY A 96 -2.85 8.77 -14.42
N GLU A 97 -2.28 8.26 -15.50
CA GLU A 97 -2.87 8.31 -16.85
C GLU A 97 -4.19 7.52 -16.91
N LEU A 98 -4.23 6.34 -16.29
CA LEU A 98 -5.46 5.56 -16.14
C LEU A 98 -6.53 6.37 -15.40
N LEU A 99 -6.20 6.97 -14.24
CA LEU A 99 -7.16 7.78 -13.47
C LEU A 99 -7.64 9.01 -14.24
N ALA A 100 -6.75 9.66 -15.01
CA ALA A 100 -7.10 10.80 -15.86
C ALA A 100 -8.09 10.39 -16.96
N PHE A 101 -7.85 9.25 -17.61
CA PHE A 101 -8.76 8.68 -18.59
C PHE A 101 -10.13 8.35 -17.98
N LEU A 102 -10.17 7.73 -16.79
CA LEU A 102 -11.44 7.40 -16.13
C LEU A 102 -12.28 8.63 -15.77
N ARG A 103 -11.62 9.76 -15.48
CA ARG A 103 -12.29 11.03 -15.21
C ARG A 103 -12.98 11.60 -16.46
N ASN A 104 -12.32 11.54 -17.61
CA ASN A 104 -12.82 12.06 -18.89
C ASN A 104 -12.50 11.06 -20.02
N PRO A 105 -13.31 10.01 -20.21
CA PRO A 105 -13.03 9.00 -21.21
C PRO A 105 -13.20 9.58 -22.61
N THR A 106 -12.19 9.38 -23.46
CA THR A 106 -12.30 9.74 -24.88
C THR A 106 -13.14 8.69 -25.60
N PRO A 107 -14.20 9.07 -26.33
CA PRO A 107 -15.00 8.12 -27.08
C PRO A 107 -14.17 7.50 -28.23
N PRO A 108 -14.30 6.19 -28.49
CA PRO A 108 -13.56 5.52 -29.55
C PRO A 108 -13.94 6.11 -30.91
N ARG A 109 -12.94 6.37 -31.75
CA ARG A 109 -13.15 6.92 -33.10
C ARG A 109 -13.55 5.87 -34.13
N GLY A 110 -13.45 4.57 -33.80
CA GLY A 110 -13.81 3.46 -34.68
C GLY A 110 -13.68 2.08 -34.02
N LEU A 111 -13.92 1.02 -34.80
CA LEU A 111 -13.93 -0.38 -34.32
C LEU A 111 -12.56 -0.88 -33.81
N GLY A 112 -11.46 -0.41 -34.41
CA GLY A 112 -10.10 -0.75 -33.94
C GLY A 112 -9.79 -0.15 -32.58
N ASP A 113 -10.11 1.13 -32.40
CA ASP A 113 -9.96 1.88 -31.16
C ASP A 113 -10.80 1.25 -30.02
N ALA A 114 -12.01 0.78 -30.34
CA ALA A 114 -12.86 0.06 -29.39
C ALA A 114 -12.24 -1.26 -28.88
N MET A 115 -11.46 -1.96 -29.70
CA MET A 115 -10.75 -3.18 -29.29
C MET A 115 -9.57 -2.88 -28.35
N GLU A 116 -8.87 -1.76 -28.57
CA GLU A 116 -7.78 -1.30 -27.68
C GLU A 116 -8.30 -0.86 -26.30
N MET A 117 -9.55 -0.39 -26.23
CA MET A 117 -10.21 -0.01 -24.97
C MET A 117 -10.73 -1.21 -24.14
N LEU A 118 -10.70 -2.43 -24.68
CA LEU A 118 -11.25 -3.61 -24.00
C LEU A 118 -10.52 -3.99 -22.69
N PRO A 119 -9.17 -4.05 -22.63
CA PRO A 119 -8.45 -4.34 -21.38
C PRO A 119 -8.71 -3.29 -20.30
N LEU A 120 -8.86 -2.04 -20.72
CA LEU A 120 -9.17 -0.91 -19.85
C LEU A 120 -10.56 -1.08 -19.23
N MET A 121 -11.57 -1.44 -20.02
CA MET A 121 -12.91 -1.78 -19.53
C MET A 121 -12.89 -2.94 -18.52
N GLN A 122 -12.10 -3.99 -18.77
CA GLN A 122 -11.93 -5.09 -17.81
C GLN A 122 -11.34 -4.60 -16.48
N THR A 123 -10.32 -3.74 -16.55
CA THR A 123 -9.70 -3.12 -15.36
C THR A 123 -10.73 -2.34 -14.56
N VAL A 124 -11.56 -1.50 -15.21
CA VAL A 124 -12.63 -0.74 -14.55
C VAL A 124 -13.65 -1.65 -13.88
N MET A 125 -14.09 -2.69 -14.57
CA MET A 125 -15.04 -3.65 -14.00
C MET A 125 -14.46 -4.36 -12.77
N ALA A 126 -13.17 -4.68 -12.78
CA ALA A 126 -12.46 -5.30 -11.65
C ALA A 126 -12.29 -4.36 -10.44
N MET A 127 -12.38 -3.04 -10.63
CA MET A 127 -12.33 -2.06 -9.54
C MET A 127 -13.65 -1.95 -8.76
N ARG A 128 -14.75 -2.54 -9.26
CA ARG A 128 -16.04 -2.49 -8.56
C ARG A 128 -15.92 -3.16 -7.19
N PRO A 129 -16.34 -2.49 -6.10
CA PRO A 129 -16.27 -3.08 -4.77
C PRO A 129 -17.20 -4.30 -4.68
N LYS A 130 -16.67 -5.39 -4.14
CA LYS A 130 -17.46 -6.58 -3.82
C LYS A 130 -18.00 -6.45 -2.40
N VAL A 131 -19.32 -6.36 -2.26
CA VAL A 131 -19.99 -6.36 -0.95
C VAL A 131 -20.04 -7.79 -0.41
N VAL A 132 -19.67 -7.97 0.86
CA VAL A 132 -19.64 -9.27 1.56
C VAL A 132 -20.50 -9.20 2.82
N LYS A 133 -21.09 -10.33 3.21
CA LYS A 133 -21.95 -10.42 4.40
C LYS A 133 -21.17 -10.51 5.72
N THR A 134 -19.94 -11.00 5.67
CA THR A 134 -19.08 -11.24 6.84
C THR A 134 -17.67 -10.78 6.49
N ALA A 135 -17.05 -9.99 7.38
CA ALA A 135 -15.69 -9.47 7.19
C ALA A 135 -14.86 -9.60 8.48
N PRO A 136 -13.54 -9.86 8.40
CA PRO A 136 -12.68 -9.98 9.59
C PRO A 136 -12.50 -8.72 10.45
N VAL A 137 -13.10 -7.60 10.04
CA VAL A 137 -12.99 -6.28 10.71
C VAL A 137 -14.24 -5.92 11.51
N GLN A 138 -15.23 -6.81 11.54
CA GLN A 138 -16.47 -6.71 12.31
C GLN A 138 -16.34 -7.48 13.62
#